data_AF-A0A953KN31-F1
#
_entry.id   AF-A0A953KN31-F1
#
_cell.length_a   1.000
_cell.length_b   1.000
_cell.length_c   1.000
_cell.angle_alpha   90.00
_cell.angle_beta   90.00
_cell.angle_gamma   90.00
#
_symmetry.space_group_name_H-M   'P 1'
#
loop_
_entity.id
_entity.type
_entity.pdbx_description
1 polymer ?
#
loop_
_entity_poly.entity_id
_entity_poly.type
_entity_poly.pdbx_seq_one_letter_code
_entity_poly.pdbx_strand_id
1 'polypeptide(L)'
;MKNVTSVLSGIQQIGIGVKDADKAFAWYRKYFGMDIPVFKDASKAGFMTPYTGGEVRSRYAILAINIQGGGGFEIWQFTDRDPQLPAFLPQPGDLGINGIIIKSRNVEKSHAQFRRQGLEVSDIFETPWGSKRFHLNDPWNNRFTFTEGKGWFRSGKALNGGIAGAQIGVSDIDRSVQFYQQVIGADQVVSDTTGISHELGRGTFRRVLLRPSAAWGGAFSRLLGPFEIELIQSLDHPGRKIYEGRFWGDPGFIHLCFDVNDMVALENRCNQHGFPFTVNSGNSFDMGEAAGQFTYCEDPDGTLIEFVKTYRLPVMKKWGWYLNLEKRDQSKPLPDWILGGMRFQREKD
;
A
#
# COMPACT_ATOMS: atom_id res chain seq x y z
N MET A 1 20.74 -1.45 26.71
CA MET A 1 20.58 -1.10 25.29
C MET A 1 19.16 -0.59 25.11
N LYS A 2 18.97 0.68 24.71
CA LYS A 2 17.62 1.15 24.36
C LYS A 2 17.19 0.34 23.14
N ASN A 3 16.14 -0.46 23.26
CA ASN A 3 15.54 -1.14 22.12
C ASN A 3 15.23 -0.06 21.08
N VAL A 4 15.86 -0.11 19.91
CA VAL A 4 15.48 0.75 18.80
C VAL A 4 14.12 0.25 18.35
N THR A 5 13.07 0.89 18.86
CA THR A 5 11.70 0.63 18.42
C THR A 5 11.61 1.05 16.97
N SER A 6 11.25 0.13 16.08
CA SER A 6 11.01 0.46 14.68
C SER A 6 9.92 1.54 14.60
N VAL A 7 10.19 2.63 13.87
CA VAL A 7 9.28 3.78 13.77
C VAL A 7 8.01 3.41 12.99
N LEU A 8 8.12 2.58 11.95
CA LEU A 8 6.96 2.01 11.25
C LEU A 8 6.75 0.55 11.67
N SER A 9 5.74 -0.11 11.11
CA SER A 9 5.46 -1.55 11.32
C SER A 9 5.31 -2.35 10.02
N GLY A 10 5.16 -1.67 8.87
CA GLY A 10 4.93 -2.26 7.56
C GLY A 10 3.98 -1.43 6.70
N ILE A 11 3.70 -1.88 5.48
CA ILE A 11 2.67 -1.28 4.61
C ILE A 11 1.30 -1.57 5.22
N GLN A 12 0.57 -0.54 5.62
CA GLN A 12 -0.78 -0.67 6.18
C GLN A 12 -1.81 -0.85 5.06
N GLN A 13 -1.75 -0.01 4.04
CA GLN A 13 -2.60 -0.09 2.84
C GLN A 13 -1.94 0.60 1.64
N ILE A 14 -2.53 0.38 0.47
CA ILE A 14 -2.36 1.25 -0.70
C ILE A 14 -3.76 1.72 -1.10
N GLY A 15 -3.88 3.02 -1.33
CA GLY A 15 -5.12 3.65 -1.76
C GLY A 15 -5.37 3.37 -3.24
N ILE A 16 -6.62 3.02 -3.58
CA ILE A 16 -7.06 2.71 -4.94
C ILE A 16 -8.28 3.57 -5.26
N GLY A 17 -8.07 4.65 -6.00
CA GLY A 17 -9.14 5.48 -6.53
C GLY A 17 -9.96 4.71 -7.56
N VAL A 18 -11.29 4.78 -7.48
CA VAL A 18 -12.22 4.12 -8.40
C VAL A 18 -13.48 4.97 -8.61
N LYS A 19 -14.23 4.64 -9.67
CA LYS A 19 -15.55 5.23 -9.92
C LYS A 19 -16.66 4.64 -9.05
N ASP A 20 -16.51 3.39 -8.64
CA ASP A 20 -17.51 2.63 -7.88
C ASP A 20 -16.78 1.70 -6.89
N ALA A 21 -16.78 2.08 -5.62
CA ALA A 21 -16.05 1.39 -4.57
C ALA A 21 -16.64 0.02 -4.25
N ASP A 22 -17.97 -0.14 -4.28
CA ASP A 22 -18.59 -1.43 -3.97
C ASP A 22 -18.36 -2.44 -5.11
N LYS A 23 -18.39 -1.99 -6.37
CA LYS A 23 -18.02 -2.84 -7.52
C LYS A 23 -16.56 -3.25 -7.49
N ALA A 24 -15.66 -2.32 -7.16
CA ALA A 24 -14.24 -2.61 -6.97
C ALA A 24 -14.00 -3.59 -5.83
N PHE A 25 -14.65 -3.35 -4.68
CA PHE A 25 -14.55 -4.23 -3.54
C PHE A 25 -15.04 -5.63 -3.85
N ALA A 26 -16.21 -5.79 -4.50
CA ALA A 26 -16.70 -7.10 -4.91
C ALA A 26 -15.71 -7.86 -5.79
N TRP A 27 -15.02 -7.18 -6.70
CA TRP A 27 -13.99 -7.79 -7.53
C TRP A 27 -12.76 -8.21 -6.71
N TYR A 28 -12.23 -7.33 -5.85
CA TYR A 28 -11.05 -7.64 -5.02
C TYR A 28 -11.34 -8.71 -3.95
N ARG A 29 -12.57 -8.78 -3.41
CA ARG A 29 -13.01 -9.88 -2.53
C ARG A 29 -12.92 -11.21 -3.26
N LYS A 30 -13.58 -11.29 -4.42
CA LYS A 30 -13.69 -12.51 -5.22
C LYS A 30 -12.35 -13.06 -5.67
N TYR A 31 -11.48 -12.19 -6.20
CA TYR A 31 -10.25 -12.64 -6.84
C TYR A 31 -9.04 -12.59 -5.92
N PHE A 32 -8.92 -11.58 -5.06
CA PHE A 32 -7.74 -11.42 -4.20
C PHE A 32 -7.98 -11.82 -2.75
N GLY A 33 -9.21 -12.19 -2.38
CA GLY A 33 -9.52 -12.55 -0.99
C GLY A 33 -9.36 -11.39 -0.02
N MET A 34 -9.50 -10.15 -0.51
CA MET A 34 -9.57 -8.95 0.32
C MET A 34 -10.96 -8.88 0.96
N ASP A 35 -11.32 -9.88 1.76
CA ASP A 35 -12.70 -10.20 2.13
C ASP A 35 -13.14 -9.68 3.51
N ILE A 36 -12.25 -8.98 4.22
CA ILE A 36 -12.53 -8.43 5.55
C ILE A 36 -12.51 -6.90 5.47
N PRO A 37 -13.68 -6.24 5.40
CA PRO A 37 -13.76 -4.79 5.50
C PRO A 37 -13.50 -4.36 6.95
N VAL A 38 -12.39 -3.68 7.18
CA VAL A 38 -12.07 -3.05 8.47
C VAL A 38 -13.02 -1.88 8.72
N PHE A 39 -13.32 -1.10 7.70
CA PHE A 39 -14.38 -0.10 7.71
C PHE A 39 -14.96 0.13 6.32
N LYS A 40 -16.17 0.73 6.32
CA LYS A 40 -16.80 1.38 5.18
C LYS A 40 -17.27 2.75 5.70
N ASP A 41 -16.82 3.83 5.07
CA ASP A 41 -17.01 5.17 5.60
C ASP A 41 -17.35 6.17 4.49
N ALA A 42 -18.40 6.95 4.70
CA ALA A 42 -18.78 8.07 3.85
C ALA A 42 -18.55 9.37 4.62
N SER A 43 -17.58 10.17 4.19
CA SER A 43 -17.09 11.32 4.94
C SER A 43 -16.54 12.40 4.01
N LYS A 44 -16.12 13.53 4.59
CA LYS A 44 -15.46 14.63 3.88
C LYS A 44 -13.96 14.57 4.11
N ALA A 45 -13.17 14.65 3.04
CA ALA A 45 -11.71 14.65 3.07
C ALA A 45 -11.16 16.05 3.42
N GLY A 46 -11.43 16.53 4.64
CA GLY A 46 -11.15 17.91 5.05
C GLY A 46 -9.67 18.29 5.11
N PHE A 47 -8.79 17.34 5.43
CA PHE A 47 -7.34 17.59 5.50
C PHE A 47 -6.63 17.46 4.16
N MET A 48 -7.30 16.92 3.14
CA MET A 48 -6.69 16.63 1.84
C MET A 48 -6.85 17.77 0.83
N THR A 49 -7.28 18.96 1.27
CA THR A 49 -7.41 20.15 0.41
C THR A 49 -6.15 20.50 -0.40
N PRO A 50 -4.91 20.26 0.07
CA PRO A 50 -3.72 20.45 -0.77
C PRO A 50 -3.72 19.57 -2.04
N TYR A 51 -4.38 18.41 -2.01
CA TYR A 51 -4.41 17.44 -3.10
C TYR A 51 -5.79 17.29 -3.76
N THR A 52 -6.78 18.07 -3.33
CA THR A 52 -8.14 18.07 -3.90
C THR A 52 -8.54 19.41 -4.52
N GLY A 53 -7.54 20.20 -4.93
CA GLY A 53 -7.72 21.48 -5.61
C GLY A 53 -8.16 22.61 -4.68
N GLY A 54 -7.79 22.55 -3.40
CA GLY A 54 -8.15 23.55 -2.39
C GLY A 54 -9.56 23.40 -1.82
N GLU A 55 -10.34 22.41 -2.27
CA GLU A 55 -11.71 22.19 -1.83
C GLU A 55 -11.86 20.90 -1.04
N VAL A 56 -12.72 20.95 -0.01
CA VAL A 56 -13.12 19.75 0.72
C VAL A 56 -14.01 18.91 -0.17
N ARG A 57 -13.64 17.64 -0.39
CA ARG A 57 -14.37 16.69 -1.23
C ARG A 57 -15.05 15.60 -0.40
N SER A 58 -16.21 15.18 -0.85
CA SER A 58 -16.98 14.09 -0.28
C SER A 58 -16.52 12.77 -0.88
N ARG A 59 -16.37 11.77 -0.02
CA ARG A 59 -15.83 10.47 -0.39
C ARG A 59 -16.64 9.33 0.19
N TYR A 60 -16.45 8.16 -0.41
CA TYR A 60 -16.75 6.86 0.17
C TYR A 60 -15.49 6.00 0.11
N ALA A 61 -15.14 5.36 1.23
CA ALA A 61 -13.94 4.55 1.34
C ALA A 61 -14.21 3.20 2.00
N ILE A 62 -13.52 2.17 1.50
CA ILE A 62 -13.55 0.81 2.03
C ILE A 62 -12.11 0.35 2.27
N LEU A 63 -11.72 0.19 3.53
CA LEU A 63 -10.46 -0.47 3.86
C LEU A 63 -10.70 -1.96 4.03
N ALA A 64 -10.17 -2.78 3.13
CA ALA A 64 -10.29 -4.22 3.15
C ALA A 64 -8.94 -4.91 3.35
N ILE A 65 -8.91 -6.01 4.09
CA ILE A 65 -7.70 -6.82 4.33
C ILE A 65 -7.93 -8.28 3.99
N ASN A 66 -6.81 -9.01 3.81
CA ASN A 66 -6.80 -10.47 3.69
C ASN A 66 -6.23 -11.08 4.99
N ILE A 67 -6.96 -12.04 5.58
CA ILE A 67 -6.57 -12.64 6.87
C ILE A 67 -5.21 -13.37 6.82
N GLN A 68 -4.71 -13.70 5.62
CA GLN A 68 -3.39 -14.32 5.47
C GLN A 68 -2.24 -13.30 5.67
N GLY A 69 -2.56 -12.03 5.88
CA GLY A 69 -1.65 -10.93 6.16
C GLY A 69 -1.21 -10.19 4.90
N GLY A 70 -0.31 -9.23 5.06
CA GLY A 70 -0.04 -8.17 4.08
C GLY A 70 -0.88 -6.92 4.37
N GLY A 71 -0.54 -5.82 3.70
CA GLY A 71 -1.33 -4.59 3.74
C GLY A 71 -2.69 -4.73 3.08
N GLY A 72 -3.59 -3.81 3.43
CA GLY A 72 -4.96 -3.70 2.93
C GLY A 72 -5.11 -2.91 1.64
N PHE A 73 -6.31 -2.93 1.07
CA PHE A 73 -6.72 -2.05 -0.01
C PHE A 73 -7.63 -0.98 0.59
N GLU A 74 -7.25 0.29 0.47
CA GLU A 74 -8.19 1.39 0.73
C GLU A 74 -8.81 1.81 -0.60
N ILE A 75 -10.01 1.31 -0.87
CA ILE A 75 -10.75 1.60 -2.09
C ILE A 75 -11.46 2.92 -1.89
N TRP A 76 -11.23 3.88 -2.77
CA TRP A 76 -11.62 5.27 -2.58
C TRP A 76 -12.44 5.78 -3.75
N GLN A 77 -13.56 6.45 -3.47
CA GLN A 77 -14.47 7.00 -4.48
C GLN A 77 -14.89 8.43 -4.12
N PHE A 78 -14.80 9.35 -5.08
CA PHE A 78 -15.48 10.66 -5.01
C PHE A 78 -17.00 10.46 -5.07
N THR A 79 -17.75 11.14 -4.21
CA THR A 79 -19.22 11.08 -4.19
C THR A 79 -19.89 12.39 -4.58
N ASP A 80 -19.12 13.47 -4.70
CA ASP A 80 -19.60 14.81 -5.06
C ASP A 80 -19.05 15.31 -6.41
N ARG A 81 -18.28 14.47 -7.12
CA ARG A 81 -17.79 14.78 -8.46
C ARG A 81 -17.54 13.52 -9.27
N ASP A 82 -17.51 13.70 -10.58
CA ASP A 82 -16.94 12.69 -11.48
C ASP A 82 -15.40 12.69 -11.36
N PRO A 83 -14.79 11.51 -11.17
CA PRO A 83 -13.35 11.41 -11.03
C PRO A 83 -12.65 11.43 -12.40
N GLN A 84 -11.43 11.96 -12.43
CA GLN A 84 -10.66 12.15 -13.66
C GLN A 84 -9.68 10.99 -13.91
N LEU A 85 -9.83 10.32 -15.05
CA LEU A 85 -8.90 9.28 -15.48
C LEU A 85 -7.51 9.85 -15.83
N PRO A 86 -6.45 9.04 -15.75
CA PRO A 86 -5.16 9.38 -16.32
C PRO A 86 -5.29 9.83 -17.79
N ALA A 87 -4.59 10.91 -18.18
CA ALA A 87 -4.60 11.42 -19.55
C ALA A 87 -3.88 10.48 -20.55
N PHE A 88 -3.20 9.47 -20.04
CA PHE A 88 -2.47 8.45 -20.79
C PHE A 88 -2.49 7.16 -19.97
N LEU A 89 -2.21 6.02 -20.60
CA LEU A 89 -2.05 4.76 -19.87
C LEU A 89 -0.67 4.75 -19.16
N PRO A 90 -0.61 4.76 -17.81
CA PRO A 90 0.67 4.70 -17.11
C PRO A 90 1.49 3.47 -17.51
N GLN A 91 2.78 3.68 -17.76
CA GLN A 91 3.76 2.65 -18.07
C GLN A 91 4.78 2.52 -16.92
N PRO A 92 5.46 1.37 -16.79
CA PRO A 92 6.58 1.27 -15.87
C PRO A 92 7.63 2.35 -16.10
N GLY A 93 8.05 3.02 -15.03
CA GLY A 93 8.99 4.14 -15.08
C GLY A 93 8.31 5.51 -15.19
N ASP A 94 6.99 5.59 -15.40
CA ASP A 94 6.25 6.84 -15.18
C ASP A 94 6.19 7.18 -13.70
N LEU A 95 6.30 8.47 -13.37
CA LEU A 95 6.50 8.94 -11.99
C LEU A 95 5.24 8.73 -11.15
N GLY A 96 5.36 7.90 -10.11
CA GLY A 96 4.27 7.50 -9.22
C GLY A 96 4.17 5.98 -9.02
N ILE A 97 3.10 5.52 -8.36
CA ILE A 97 2.89 4.10 -8.09
C ILE A 97 2.42 3.39 -9.38
N ASN A 98 3.29 2.59 -9.99
CA ASN A 98 3.00 1.86 -11.23
C ASN A 98 2.35 0.49 -10.97
N GLY A 99 2.50 -0.07 -9.77
CA GLY A 99 1.97 -1.40 -9.45
C GLY A 99 2.01 -1.75 -7.96
N ILE A 100 1.15 -2.67 -7.55
CA ILE A 100 1.15 -3.25 -6.20
C ILE A 100 1.73 -4.66 -6.25
N ILE A 101 2.58 -4.99 -5.28
CA ILE A 101 3.10 -6.35 -5.12
C ILE A 101 2.18 -7.13 -4.16
N ILE A 102 1.61 -8.24 -4.63
CA ILE A 102 0.75 -9.14 -3.86
C ILE A 102 1.51 -10.43 -3.54
N LYS A 103 1.46 -10.86 -2.28
CA LYS A 103 2.13 -12.09 -1.88
C LYS A 103 1.33 -13.33 -2.26
N SER A 104 2.01 -14.34 -2.77
CA SER A 104 1.48 -15.64 -3.16
C SER A 104 2.20 -16.76 -2.42
N ARG A 105 1.48 -17.80 -1.97
CA ARG A 105 2.08 -19.01 -1.40
C ARG A 105 2.76 -19.87 -2.45
N ASN A 106 2.30 -19.76 -3.70
CA ASN A 106 2.83 -20.48 -4.83
C ASN A 106 2.43 -19.72 -6.11
N VAL A 107 3.42 -19.14 -6.78
CA VAL A 107 3.20 -18.23 -7.92
C VAL A 107 2.52 -18.97 -9.07
N GLU A 108 2.98 -20.18 -9.39
CA GLU A 108 2.46 -21.02 -10.47
C GLU A 108 1.01 -21.44 -10.24
N LYS A 109 0.64 -21.82 -9.01
CA LYS A 109 -0.74 -22.20 -8.67
C LYS A 109 -1.68 -21.00 -8.71
N SER A 110 -1.25 -19.84 -8.21
CA SER A 110 -2.04 -18.61 -8.27
C SER A 110 -2.27 -18.17 -9.72
N HIS A 111 -1.22 -18.20 -10.54
CA HIS A 111 -1.29 -17.93 -11.97
C HIS A 111 -2.28 -18.84 -12.70
N ALA A 112 -2.14 -20.17 -12.50
CA ALA A 112 -3.04 -21.14 -13.11
C ALA A 112 -4.49 -20.99 -12.60
N GLN A 113 -4.69 -20.62 -11.33
CA GLN A 113 -6.02 -20.35 -10.79
C GLN A 113 -6.67 -19.15 -11.48
N PHE A 114 -5.97 -18.02 -11.62
CA PHE A 114 -6.51 -16.83 -12.28
C PHE A 114 -6.84 -17.08 -13.75
N ARG A 115 -5.98 -17.81 -14.48
CA ARG A 115 -6.30 -18.25 -15.86
C ARG A 115 -7.58 -19.08 -15.92
N ARG A 116 -7.76 -20.07 -15.03
CA ARG A 116 -8.98 -20.88 -14.98
C ARG A 116 -10.23 -20.07 -14.62
N GLN A 117 -10.07 -18.96 -13.91
CA GLN A 117 -11.15 -18.04 -13.56
C GLN A 117 -11.45 -17.01 -14.67
N GLY A 118 -10.77 -17.11 -15.82
CA GLY A 118 -10.98 -16.25 -16.98
C GLY A 118 -10.31 -14.88 -16.87
N LEU A 119 -9.35 -14.70 -15.96
CA LEU A 119 -8.58 -13.46 -15.87
C LEU A 119 -7.37 -13.50 -16.80
N GLU A 120 -7.08 -12.36 -17.42
CA GLU A 120 -5.87 -12.15 -18.18
C GLU A 120 -4.68 -11.95 -17.23
N VAL A 121 -3.66 -12.80 -17.40
CA VAL A 121 -2.40 -12.73 -16.66
C VAL A 121 -1.24 -12.85 -17.62
N SER A 122 -0.16 -12.13 -17.34
CA SER A 122 1.09 -12.27 -18.09
C SER A 122 1.64 -13.69 -17.98
N ASP A 123 2.66 -14.03 -18.76
CA ASP A 123 3.48 -15.19 -18.46
C ASP A 123 4.25 -15.00 -17.15
N ILE A 124 4.64 -16.12 -16.55
CA ILE A 124 5.51 -16.11 -15.38
C ILE A 124 6.93 -15.78 -15.84
N PHE A 125 7.56 -14.85 -15.16
CA PHE A 125 8.94 -14.44 -15.41
C PHE A 125 9.74 -14.47 -14.11
N GLU A 126 11.07 -14.44 -14.24
CA GLU A 126 12.00 -14.35 -13.14
C GLU A 126 12.65 -12.98 -13.12
N THR A 127 12.63 -12.32 -11.96
CA THR A 127 13.27 -11.02 -11.77
C THR A 127 14.79 -11.16 -11.67
N PRO A 128 15.57 -10.09 -11.85
CA PRO A 128 17.03 -10.12 -11.67
C PRO A 128 17.52 -10.59 -10.29
N TRP A 129 16.67 -10.56 -9.25
CA TRP A 129 16.95 -11.06 -7.90
C TRP A 129 16.35 -12.45 -7.61
N GLY A 130 16.06 -13.23 -8.65
CA GLY A 130 15.66 -14.64 -8.54
C GLY A 130 14.25 -14.91 -8.03
N SER A 131 13.37 -13.90 -7.99
CA SER A 131 11.96 -14.09 -7.65
C SER A 131 11.10 -14.37 -8.88
N LYS A 132 10.28 -15.41 -8.82
CA LYS A 132 9.24 -15.68 -9.83
C LYS A 132 8.05 -14.73 -9.63
N ARG A 133 7.57 -14.14 -10.73
CA ARG A 133 6.45 -13.21 -10.71
C ARG A 133 5.53 -13.35 -11.93
N PHE A 134 4.33 -12.82 -11.83
CA PHE A 134 3.45 -12.53 -12.96
C PHE A 134 2.63 -11.26 -12.69
N HIS A 135 2.11 -10.65 -13.75
CA HIS A 135 1.25 -9.48 -13.69
C HIS A 135 -0.20 -9.85 -13.98
N LEU A 136 -1.11 -9.12 -13.33
CA LEU A 136 -2.54 -9.15 -13.54
C LEU A 136 -3.05 -7.72 -13.46
N ASN A 137 -3.86 -7.28 -14.43
CA ASN A 137 -4.55 -6.00 -14.34
C ASN A 137 -5.98 -6.21 -13.86
N ASP A 138 -6.46 -5.33 -12.98
CA ASP A 138 -7.88 -5.30 -12.64
C ASP A 138 -8.71 -4.69 -13.78
N PRO A 139 -10.06 -4.69 -13.69
CA PRO A 139 -10.93 -4.10 -14.72
C PRO A 139 -10.76 -2.59 -14.93
N TRP A 140 -10.05 -1.89 -14.03
CA TRP A 140 -9.73 -0.46 -14.12
C TRP A 140 -8.30 -0.23 -14.61
N ASN A 141 -7.62 -1.29 -15.04
CA ASN A 141 -6.28 -1.29 -15.59
C ASN A 141 -5.16 -0.96 -14.58
N ASN A 142 -5.42 -1.18 -13.28
CA ASN A 142 -4.39 -1.12 -12.26
C ASN A 142 -3.59 -2.43 -12.24
N ARG A 143 -2.25 -2.32 -12.21
CA ARG A 143 -1.35 -3.47 -12.25
C ARG A 143 -1.09 -4.06 -10.87
N PHE A 144 -1.29 -5.37 -10.76
CA PHE A 144 -0.92 -6.19 -9.61
C PHE A 144 0.15 -7.19 -10.01
N THR A 145 1.22 -7.24 -9.23
CA THR A 145 2.37 -8.13 -9.45
C THR A 145 2.41 -9.17 -8.34
N PHE A 146 2.24 -10.43 -8.71
CA PHE A 146 2.24 -11.53 -7.74
C PHE A 146 3.64 -12.10 -7.60
N THR A 147 4.11 -12.31 -6.37
CA THR A 147 5.43 -12.88 -6.05
C THR A 147 5.34 -13.86 -4.89
N GLU A 148 6.34 -14.72 -4.70
CA GLU A 148 6.40 -15.57 -3.51
C GLU A 148 6.48 -14.74 -2.22
N GLY A 149 5.60 -15.02 -1.27
CA GLY A 149 5.47 -14.28 -0.02
C GLY A 149 6.45 -14.72 1.07
N LYS A 150 7.14 -13.76 1.71
CA LYS A 150 8.15 -14.00 2.75
C LYS A 150 7.62 -14.00 4.20
N GLY A 151 6.32 -13.80 4.40
CA GLY A 151 5.69 -13.81 5.73
C GLY A 151 4.17 -14.01 5.65
N TRP A 152 3.61 -14.78 6.58
CA TRP A 152 2.21 -15.17 6.60
C TRP A 152 1.63 -15.08 8.00
N PHE A 153 0.46 -14.47 8.14
CA PHE A 153 -0.21 -14.32 9.44
C PHE A 153 -1.04 -15.56 9.79
N ARG A 154 -1.91 -15.98 8.85
CA ARG A 154 -2.74 -17.19 8.97
C ARG A 154 -2.83 -17.93 7.65
N SER A 155 -3.28 -19.18 7.71
CA SER A 155 -3.71 -19.93 6.55
C SER A 155 -5.13 -19.52 6.15
N GLY A 156 -5.40 -19.49 4.85
CA GLY A 156 -6.70 -19.18 4.27
C GLY A 156 -6.99 -20.03 3.04
N LYS A 157 -8.15 -19.81 2.42
CA LYS A 157 -8.55 -20.52 1.19
C LYS A 157 -7.88 -19.96 -0.07
N ALA A 158 -7.59 -18.66 -0.08
CA ALA A 158 -6.92 -18.01 -1.20
C ALA A 158 -5.45 -18.45 -1.30
N LEU A 159 -4.89 -18.49 -2.51
CA LEU A 159 -3.47 -18.77 -2.71
C LEU A 159 -2.59 -17.53 -2.46
N ASN A 160 -3.20 -16.35 -2.41
CA ASN A 160 -2.54 -15.08 -2.15
C ASN A 160 -2.97 -14.47 -0.79
N GLY A 161 -2.11 -13.58 -0.28
CA GLY A 161 -2.42 -12.66 0.82
C GLY A 161 -2.72 -11.25 0.30
N GLY A 162 -2.53 -10.26 1.16
CA GLY A 162 -2.60 -8.84 0.83
C GLY A 162 -1.30 -8.28 0.26
N ILE A 163 -1.12 -6.97 0.43
CA ILE A 163 0.01 -6.21 -0.12
C ILE A 163 1.31 -6.63 0.56
N ALA A 164 2.36 -6.81 -0.24
CA ALA A 164 3.73 -7.06 0.20
C ALA A 164 4.74 -6.08 -0.41
N GLY A 165 4.27 -5.05 -1.12
CA GLY A 165 5.15 -4.04 -1.68
C GLY A 165 4.51 -3.17 -2.73
N ALA A 166 5.30 -2.28 -3.29
CA ALA A 166 4.91 -1.38 -4.38
C ALA A 166 6.01 -1.29 -5.44
N GLN A 167 5.60 -1.03 -6.67
CA GLN A 167 6.47 -0.69 -7.79
C GLN A 167 6.27 0.79 -8.11
N ILE A 168 7.32 1.59 -8.02
CA ILE A 168 7.27 3.05 -8.07
C ILE A 168 8.20 3.52 -9.18
N GLY A 169 7.65 4.25 -10.15
CA GLY A 169 8.44 4.91 -11.17
C GLY A 169 9.04 6.19 -10.61
N VAL A 170 10.34 6.40 -10.87
CA VAL A 170 11.11 7.51 -10.32
C VAL A 170 12.00 8.14 -11.38
N SER A 171 12.28 9.44 -11.24
CA SER A 171 13.13 10.16 -12.21
C SER A 171 14.62 9.94 -11.97
N ASP A 172 15.00 9.69 -10.71
CA ASP A 172 16.37 9.48 -10.26
C ASP A 172 16.38 8.43 -9.14
N ILE A 173 16.91 7.25 -9.43
CA ILE A 173 16.95 6.15 -8.45
C ILE A 173 17.80 6.50 -7.24
N ASP A 174 18.91 7.22 -7.37
CA ASP A 174 19.81 7.45 -6.23
C ASP A 174 19.15 8.39 -5.21
N ARG A 175 18.44 9.43 -5.69
CA ARG A 175 17.63 10.31 -4.83
C ARG A 175 16.48 9.56 -4.15
N SER A 176 15.80 8.70 -4.89
CA SER A 176 14.68 7.91 -4.34
C SER A 176 15.16 6.86 -3.35
N VAL A 177 16.27 6.17 -3.62
CA VAL A 177 16.89 5.24 -2.67
C VAL A 177 17.20 5.95 -1.36
N GLN A 178 17.76 7.16 -1.38
CA GLN A 178 17.99 7.93 -0.15
C GLN A 178 16.69 8.17 0.63
N PHE A 179 15.61 8.58 -0.03
CA PHE A 179 14.31 8.77 0.63
C PHE A 179 13.80 7.46 1.28
N TYR A 180 13.71 6.37 0.51
CA TYR A 180 13.15 5.11 1.00
C TYR A 180 14.04 4.44 2.06
N GLN A 181 15.35 4.63 2.02
CA GLN A 181 16.24 4.15 3.09
C GLN A 181 16.13 5.02 4.35
N GLN A 182 16.21 6.34 4.23
CA GLN A 182 16.34 7.23 5.39
C GLN A 182 15.00 7.57 6.06
N VAL A 183 13.95 7.77 5.28
CA VAL A 183 12.62 8.12 5.80
C VAL A 183 11.81 6.87 6.10
N ILE A 184 11.74 5.94 5.15
CA ILE A 184 10.90 4.74 5.28
C ILE A 184 11.63 3.65 6.06
N GLY A 185 12.95 3.53 5.97
CA GLY A 185 13.71 2.45 6.62
C GLY A 185 13.76 1.16 5.81
N ALA A 186 13.54 1.22 4.49
CA ALA A 186 13.85 0.13 3.57
C ALA A 186 15.34 0.19 3.18
N ASP A 187 16.20 -0.08 4.16
CA ASP A 187 17.64 0.20 4.17
C ASP A 187 18.51 -0.79 3.37
N GLN A 188 18.02 -1.99 3.08
CA GLN A 188 18.76 -3.00 2.32
C GLN A 188 18.46 -2.88 0.82
N VAL A 189 19.51 -2.62 0.02
CA VAL A 189 19.49 -2.84 -1.44
C VAL A 189 19.65 -4.33 -1.71
N VAL A 190 18.57 -4.98 -2.17
CA VAL A 190 18.57 -6.41 -2.51
C VAL A 190 19.10 -6.63 -3.93
N SER A 191 18.85 -5.67 -4.82
CA SER A 191 19.29 -5.69 -6.21
C SER A 191 19.32 -4.28 -6.76
N ASP A 192 20.32 -3.96 -7.58
CA ASP A 192 20.41 -2.77 -8.43
C ASP A 192 20.86 -3.26 -9.80
N THR A 193 20.00 -3.12 -10.81
CA THR A 193 20.26 -3.64 -12.15
C THR A 193 19.89 -2.62 -13.20
N THR A 194 20.65 -2.60 -14.29
CA THR A 194 20.39 -1.74 -15.44
C THR A 194 20.38 -2.57 -16.71
N GLY A 195 19.36 -2.38 -17.54
CA GLY A 195 19.26 -3.04 -18.83
C GLY A 195 17.82 -3.18 -19.31
N ILE A 196 17.63 -4.08 -20.28
CA ILE A 196 16.30 -4.40 -20.81
C ILE A 196 15.58 -5.30 -19.79
N SER A 197 14.38 -4.89 -19.39
CA SER A 197 13.48 -5.70 -18.54
C SER A 197 12.21 -6.02 -19.35
N HIS A 198 12.23 -7.15 -20.07
CA HIS A 198 11.15 -7.52 -20.99
C HIS A 198 9.77 -7.62 -20.32
N GLU A 199 9.73 -7.98 -19.04
CA GLU A 199 8.51 -8.04 -18.23
C GLU A 199 7.89 -6.65 -17.96
N LEU A 200 8.70 -5.58 -17.99
CA LEU A 200 8.23 -4.21 -17.83
C LEU A 200 7.79 -3.59 -19.15
N GLY A 201 8.05 -4.27 -20.27
CA GLY A 201 7.70 -3.82 -21.61
C GLY A 201 8.93 -3.46 -22.44
N ARG A 202 8.75 -2.59 -23.43
CA ARG A 202 9.84 -2.11 -24.28
C ARG A 202 10.58 -0.98 -23.57
N GLY A 203 11.89 -1.14 -23.44
CA GLY A 203 12.80 -0.08 -23.07
C GLY A 203 13.91 -0.53 -22.15
N THR A 204 14.78 0.41 -21.81
CA THR A 204 15.89 0.23 -20.88
C THR A 204 15.54 0.86 -19.53
N PHE A 205 15.75 0.11 -18.45
CA PHE A 205 15.44 0.56 -17.10
C PHE A 205 16.64 0.37 -16.18
N ARG A 206 16.80 1.27 -15.21
CA ARG A 206 17.48 0.96 -13.95
C ARG A 206 16.41 0.56 -12.93
N ARG A 207 16.65 -0.49 -12.17
CA ARG A 207 15.72 -1.04 -11.18
C ARG A 207 16.44 -1.34 -9.89
N VAL A 208 15.89 -0.83 -8.80
CA VAL A 208 16.39 -1.11 -7.45
C VAL A 208 15.30 -1.74 -6.61
N LEU A 209 15.59 -2.89 -6.01
CA LEU A 209 14.72 -3.51 -5.03
C LEU A 209 15.24 -3.21 -3.63
N LEU A 210 14.44 -2.49 -2.85
CA LEU A 210 14.70 -2.20 -1.45
C LEU A 210 13.87 -3.10 -0.54
N ARG A 211 14.49 -3.51 0.56
CA ARG A 211 13.82 -4.19 1.68
C ARG A 211 14.33 -3.62 3.00
N PRO A 212 13.53 -3.65 4.05
CA PRO A 212 14.07 -3.45 5.39
C PRO A 212 14.96 -4.62 5.84
N SER A 213 16.11 -4.32 6.45
CA SER A 213 17.05 -5.31 6.99
C SER A 213 16.59 -5.92 8.31
N ALA A 214 15.87 -5.15 9.13
CA ALA A 214 15.39 -5.56 10.44
C ALA A 214 13.92 -6.04 10.39
N ALA A 215 13.59 -7.00 11.26
CA ALA A 215 12.21 -7.36 11.52
C ALA A 215 11.49 -6.21 12.24
N TRP A 216 10.27 -5.91 11.79
CA TRP A 216 9.50 -4.77 12.28
C TRP A 216 8.76 -5.13 13.57
N GLY A 217 8.92 -4.29 14.59
CA GLY A 217 8.02 -4.23 15.75
C GLY A 217 6.73 -3.50 15.39
N GLY A 218 5.79 -3.43 16.32
CA GLY A 218 4.53 -2.73 16.10
C GLY A 218 3.31 -3.59 16.34
N ALA A 219 2.20 -2.95 16.73
CA ALA A 219 0.93 -3.62 17.03
C ALA A 219 0.47 -4.55 15.90
N PHE A 220 0.66 -4.14 14.65
CA PHE A 220 0.19 -4.86 13.46
C PHE A 220 1.29 -5.60 12.70
N SER A 221 2.54 -5.58 13.15
CA SER A 221 3.68 -6.06 12.36
C SER A 221 3.57 -7.54 11.93
N ARG A 222 2.96 -8.39 12.77
CA ARG A 222 2.68 -9.80 12.41
C ARG A 222 1.64 -9.97 11.31
N LEU A 223 0.67 -9.05 11.20
CA LEU A 223 -0.32 -9.06 10.14
C LEU A 223 0.27 -8.52 8.84
N LEU A 224 0.88 -7.33 8.91
CA LEU A 224 1.40 -6.62 7.72
C LEU A 224 2.58 -7.39 7.11
N GLY A 225 3.49 -7.89 7.96
CA GLY A 225 4.63 -8.68 7.53
C GLY A 225 5.69 -7.87 6.77
N PRO A 226 6.67 -8.55 6.17
CA PRO A 226 7.73 -7.89 5.41
C PRO A 226 7.18 -7.27 4.12
N PHE A 227 7.78 -6.16 3.70
CA PHE A 227 7.46 -5.50 2.44
C PHE A 227 8.70 -5.23 1.58
N GLU A 228 8.47 -4.94 0.31
CA GLU A 228 9.49 -4.56 -0.67
C GLU A 228 9.08 -3.28 -1.41
N ILE A 229 10.05 -2.45 -1.78
CA ILE A 229 9.84 -1.29 -2.65
C ILE A 229 10.72 -1.49 -3.88
N GLU A 230 10.10 -1.60 -5.05
CA GLU A 230 10.80 -1.68 -6.33
C GLU A 230 10.75 -0.31 -7.00
N LEU A 231 11.91 0.32 -7.13
CA LEU A 231 12.08 1.58 -7.84
C LEU A 231 12.42 1.30 -9.29
N ILE A 232 11.76 1.99 -10.21
CA ILE A 232 11.91 1.80 -11.66
C ILE A 232 12.20 3.16 -12.29
N GLN A 233 13.37 3.31 -12.90
CA GLN A 233 13.72 4.50 -13.68
C GLN A 233 13.83 4.12 -15.14
N SER A 234 13.02 4.75 -15.99
CA SER A 234 13.20 4.65 -17.45
C SER A 234 14.46 5.41 -17.87
N LEU A 235 15.31 4.78 -18.67
CA LEU A 235 16.52 5.40 -19.23
C LEU A 235 16.30 5.90 -20.66
N ASP A 236 15.20 5.53 -21.28
CA ASP A 236 14.89 5.93 -22.66
C ASP A 236 14.13 7.26 -22.71
N HIS A 237 13.39 7.61 -21.66
CA HIS A 237 12.67 8.87 -21.55
C HIS A 237 12.49 9.31 -20.09
N PRO A 238 12.38 10.62 -19.81
CA PRO A 238 11.93 11.06 -18.50
C PRO A 238 10.51 10.54 -18.26
N GLY A 239 10.28 9.90 -17.12
CA GLY A 239 8.95 9.39 -16.74
C GLY A 239 7.91 10.50 -16.68
N ARG A 240 6.66 10.20 -17.04
CA ARG A 240 5.55 11.17 -16.97
C ARG A 240 4.89 11.12 -15.60
N LYS A 241 4.48 12.26 -15.05
CA LYS A 241 3.76 12.31 -13.77
C LYS A 241 2.35 11.74 -13.92
N ILE A 242 2.06 10.60 -13.29
CA ILE A 242 0.77 9.90 -13.44
C ILE A 242 -0.40 10.63 -12.75
N TYR A 243 -0.08 11.52 -11.82
CA TYR A 243 -1.03 12.32 -11.04
C TYR A 243 -1.27 13.73 -11.61
N GLU A 244 -0.53 14.12 -12.66
CA GLU A 244 -0.63 15.47 -13.20
C GLU A 244 -2.05 15.77 -13.73
N GLY A 245 -2.57 16.94 -13.32
CA GLY A 245 -3.91 17.39 -13.69
C GLY A 245 -5.04 16.61 -13.02
N ARG A 246 -4.77 15.89 -11.92
CA ARG A 246 -5.72 15.03 -11.21
C ARG A 246 -5.69 15.29 -9.71
N PHE A 247 -6.74 14.90 -9.02
CA PHE A 247 -6.85 14.99 -7.56
C PHE A 247 -6.54 13.66 -6.88
N TRP A 248 -6.06 13.73 -5.65
CA TRP A 248 -6.02 12.57 -4.77
C TRP A 248 -7.43 11.97 -4.67
N GLY A 249 -7.54 10.67 -4.92
CA GLY A 249 -8.81 9.95 -5.02
C GLY A 249 -9.28 9.65 -6.45
N ASP A 250 -8.69 10.28 -7.47
CA ASP A 250 -8.95 9.94 -8.87
C ASP A 250 -8.42 8.53 -9.24
N PRO A 251 -8.92 7.90 -10.32
CA PRO A 251 -8.81 6.45 -10.45
C PRO A 251 -7.38 5.95 -10.71
N GLY A 252 -6.91 5.00 -9.91
CA GLY A 252 -5.50 4.58 -9.90
C GLY A 252 -4.98 4.37 -8.47
N PHE A 253 -3.70 4.05 -8.32
CA PHE A 253 -3.06 4.00 -7.00
C PHE A 253 -2.76 5.42 -6.50
N ILE A 254 -3.40 5.85 -5.41
CA ILE A 254 -3.40 7.27 -4.98
C ILE A 254 -2.39 7.59 -3.87
N HIS A 255 -1.97 6.60 -3.09
CA HIS A 255 -0.90 6.73 -2.10
C HIS A 255 -0.33 5.36 -1.72
N LEU A 256 0.83 5.35 -1.07
CA LEU A 256 1.36 4.21 -0.34
C LEU A 256 1.35 4.50 1.17
N CYS A 257 0.65 3.71 1.98
CA CYS A 257 0.52 3.96 3.41
C CYS A 257 1.34 3.00 4.28
N PHE A 258 2.04 3.56 5.27
CA PHE A 258 2.74 2.81 6.30
C PHE A 258 2.08 2.94 7.67
N ASP A 259 2.05 1.83 8.43
CA ASP A 259 1.64 1.84 9.83
C ASP A 259 2.78 2.38 10.70
N VAL A 260 2.49 3.31 11.62
CA VAL A 260 3.48 4.05 12.39
C VAL A 260 3.31 3.84 13.89
N ASN A 261 4.41 3.49 14.56
CA ASN A 261 4.47 3.35 16.02
C ASN A 261 4.71 4.71 16.70
N ASP A 262 5.55 5.55 16.11
CA ASP A 262 5.94 6.86 16.66
C ASP A 262 5.91 7.96 15.59
N MET A 263 4.79 8.71 15.55
CA MET A 263 4.59 9.78 14.58
C MET A 263 5.52 10.97 14.81
N VAL A 264 5.89 11.27 16.07
CA VAL A 264 6.80 12.40 16.39
C VAL A 264 8.22 12.06 15.94
N ALA A 265 8.69 10.83 16.21
CA ALA A 265 9.98 10.38 15.71
C ALA A 265 10.02 10.35 14.17
N LEU A 266 8.93 9.94 13.52
CA LEU A 266 8.80 9.99 12.07
C LEU A 266 8.87 11.43 11.54
N GLU A 267 8.12 12.37 12.14
CA GLU A 267 8.11 13.78 11.72
C GLU A 267 9.50 14.41 11.81
N ASN A 268 10.21 14.18 12.92
CA ASN A 268 11.58 14.65 13.09
C ASN A 268 12.52 14.09 12.01
N ARG A 269 12.38 12.81 11.69
CA ARG A 269 13.17 12.14 10.65
C ARG A 269 12.85 12.68 9.26
N CYS A 270 11.57 12.86 8.94
CA CYS A 270 11.10 13.51 7.72
C CYS A 270 11.72 14.90 7.55
N ASN A 271 11.64 15.75 8.59
CA ASN A 271 12.22 17.09 8.59
C ASN A 271 13.75 17.07 8.44
N GLN A 272 14.44 16.18 9.15
CA GLN A 272 15.90 16.04 9.09
C GLN A 272 16.40 15.69 7.68
N HIS A 273 15.63 14.89 6.93
CA HIS A 273 15.99 14.46 5.58
C HIS A 273 15.37 15.31 4.48
N GLY A 274 14.67 16.42 4.80
CA GLY A 274 14.14 17.35 3.82
C GLY A 274 12.81 16.94 3.17
N PHE A 275 12.06 16.03 3.80
CA PHE A 275 10.75 15.55 3.33
C PHE A 275 9.65 15.82 4.38
N PRO A 276 9.38 17.09 4.72
CA PRO A 276 8.42 17.44 5.77
C PRO A 276 7.02 16.92 5.45
N PHE A 277 6.18 16.80 6.48
CA PHE A 277 4.78 16.49 6.25
C PHE A 277 4.09 17.61 5.47
N THR A 278 3.36 17.22 4.42
CA THR A 278 2.54 18.08 3.59
C THR A 278 1.09 18.13 4.09
N VAL A 279 0.64 17.06 4.77
CA VAL A 279 -0.64 17.00 5.50
C VAL A 279 -0.38 16.38 6.87
N ASN A 280 -1.01 16.93 7.91
CA ASN A 280 -1.01 16.36 9.25
C ASN A 280 -2.40 16.52 9.88
N SER A 281 -3.07 15.42 10.19
CA SER A 281 -4.41 15.44 10.78
C SER A 281 -4.43 15.86 12.26
N GLY A 282 -3.26 16.09 12.87
CA GLY A 282 -3.11 16.37 14.29
C GLY A 282 -3.45 15.16 15.18
N ASN A 283 -3.79 15.41 16.43
CA ASN A 283 -3.82 14.39 17.48
C ASN A 283 -5.10 13.53 17.53
N SER A 284 -6.05 13.72 16.62
CA SER A 284 -7.29 12.93 16.61
C SER A 284 -8.02 13.09 15.27
N PHE A 285 -7.96 12.04 14.46
CA PHE A 285 -8.83 11.84 13.32
C PHE A 285 -9.75 10.64 13.58
N ASP A 286 -11.04 10.84 13.31
CA ASP A 286 -12.05 9.80 13.39
C ASP A 286 -12.17 9.09 12.03
N MET A 287 -11.63 7.87 11.94
CA MET A 287 -11.80 6.96 10.79
C MET A 287 -13.06 6.10 11.00
N GLY A 288 -14.19 6.76 11.24
CA GLY A 288 -15.48 6.13 11.53
C GLY A 288 -15.55 5.49 12.93
N GLU A 289 -14.99 4.29 13.10
CA GLU A 289 -15.00 3.56 14.37
C GLU A 289 -13.61 3.40 15.02
N ALA A 290 -12.56 3.70 14.25
CA ALA A 290 -11.18 3.74 14.71
C ALA A 290 -10.73 5.20 14.87
N ALA A 291 -9.92 5.48 15.89
CA ALA A 291 -9.30 6.78 16.06
C ALA A 291 -7.80 6.64 15.79
N GLY A 292 -7.22 7.63 15.12
CA GLY A 292 -5.80 7.65 14.80
C GLY A 292 -5.32 9.04 14.40
N GLN A 293 -4.09 9.09 13.93
CA GLN A 293 -3.51 10.24 13.25
C GLN A 293 -3.00 9.77 11.90
N PHE A 294 -3.24 10.56 10.87
CA PHE A 294 -2.62 10.34 9.58
C PHE A 294 -1.83 11.58 9.13
N THR A 295 -0.74 11.33 8.43
CA THR A 295 0.09 12.38 7.82
C THR A 295 0.50 11.94 6.41
N TYR A 296 0.87 12.91 5.59
CA TYR A 296 1.43 12.66 4.26
C TYR A 296 2.78 13.36 4.14
N CYS A 297 3.70 12.74 3.41
CA CYS A 297 4.77 13.45 2.71
C CYS A 297 4.79 13.06 1.23
N GLU A 298 5.68 13.71 0.48
CA GLU A 298 5.96 13.38 -0.91
C GLU A 298 7.34 12.74 -1.01
N ASP A 299 7.46 11.70 -1.83
CA ASP A 299 8.77 11.23 -2.27
C ASP A 299 9.43 12.25 -3.23
N PRO A 300 10.69 12.04 -3.68
CA PRO A 300 11.39 13.02 -4.52
C PRO A 300 10.69 13.40 -5.83
N ASP A 301 9.75 12.58 -6.30
CA ASP A 301 9.01 12.76 -7.54
C ASP A 301 7.56 13.23 -7.33
N GLY A 302 7.13 13.40 -6.07
CA GLY A 302 5.78 13.83 -5.70
C GLY A 302 4.80 12.68 -5.48
N THR A 303 5.28 11.43 -5.36
CA THR A 303 4.42 10.30 -4.98
C THR A 303 3.98 10.45 -3.54
N LEU A 304 2.68 10.32 -3.29
CA LEU A 304 2.11 10.47 -1.96
C LEU A 304 2.41 9.26 -1.08
N ILE A 305 3.11 9.51 0.02
CA ILE A 305 3.38 8.53 1.07
C ILE A 305 2.56 8.91 2.31
N GLU A 306 1.62 8.04 2.68
CA GLU A 306 0.78 8.19 3.85
C GLU A 306 1.40 7.46 5.05
N PHE A 307 1.15 8.00 6.23
CA PHE A 307 1.54 7.41 7.50
C PHE A 307 0.36 7.42 8.43
N VAL A 308 -0.01 6.26 8.98
CA VAL A 308 -1.13 6.13 9.89
C VAL A 308 -0.66 5.56 11.22
N LYS A 309 -0.98 6.25 12.30
CA LYS A 309 -0.88 5.74 13.67
C LYS A 309 -2.27 5.46 14.22
N THR A 310 -2.54 4.20 14.53
CA THR A 310 -3.83 3.79 15.12
C THR A 310 -3.80 3.93 16.64
N TYR A 311 -4.76 4.66 17.21
CA TYR A 311 -4.91 4.79 18.67
C TYR A 311 -5.96 3.83 19.24
N ARG A 312 -7.03 3.57 18.48
CA ARG A 312 -8.14 2.71 18.90
C ARG A 312 -8.51 1.71 17.82
N LEU A 313 -8.47 0.41 18.16
CA LEU A 313 -8.87 -0.68 17.27
C LEU A 313 -10.22 -1.26 17.70
N PRO A 314 -11.27 -1.27 16.85
CA PRO A 314 -12.50 -2.01 17.12
C PRO A 314 -12.26 -3.53 17.05
N VAL A 315 -12.42 -4.22 18.19
CA VAL A 315 -12.27 -5.69 18.25
C VAL A 315 -13.60 -6.38 17.98
N MET A 316 -14.69 -5.89 18.57
CA MET A 316 -16.04 -6.36 18.30
C MET A 316 -17.02 -5.20 18.23
N LYS A 317 -17.24 -4.69 17.02
CA LYS A 317 -18.08 -3.51 16.72
C LYS A 317 -19.47 -3.59 17.34
N LYS A 318 -20.17 -4.73 17.11
CA LYS A 318 -21.54 -4.97 17.59
C LYS A 318 -21.71 -4.87 19.11
N TRP A 319 -20.63 -5.04 19.87
CA TRP A 319 -20.64 -5.03 21.34
C TRP A 319 -19.91 -3.82 21.92
N GLY A 320 -19.47 -2.87 21.07
CA GLY A 320 -18.73 -1.68 21.49
C GLY A 320 -17.37 -1.98 22.12
N TRP A 321 -16.75 -3.13 21.83
CA TRP A 321 -15.46 -3.49 22.41
C TRP A 321 -14.31 -2.95 21.56
N TYR A 322 -13.51 -2.09 22.17
CA TYR A 322 -12.36 -1.43 21.56
C TYR A 322 -11.09 -1.71 22.37
N LEU A 323 -9.97 -1.85 21.66
CA LEU A 323 -8.64 -1.88 22.26
C LEU A 323 -8.00 -0.50 22.10
N ASN A 324 -7.68 0.14 23.23
CA ASN A 324 -6.84 1.33 23.25
C ASN A 324 -5.37 0.88 23.09
N LEU A 325 -4.77 1.25 21.96
CA LEU A 325 -3.39 0.90 21.65
C LEU A 325 -2.42 1.80 22.39
N GLU A 326 -2.73 3.08 22.64
CA GLU A 326 -1.85 4.04 23.32
C GLU A 326 -1.38 3.58 24.71
N LYS A 327 -2.22 2.81 25.41
CA LYS A 327 -1.90 2.25 26.74
C LYS A 327 -0.99 1.01 26.69
N ARG A 328 -0.56 0.59 25.50
CA ARG A 328 0.28 -0.59 25.27
C ARG A 328 1.68 -0.19 24.85
N ASP A 329 2.61 -1.13 25.06
CA ASP A 329 3.92 -1.09 24.42
C ASP A 329 3.75 -1.20 22.90
N GLN A 330 3.94 -0.06 22.21
CA GLN A 330 3.77 0.05 20.76
C GLN A 330 4.76 -0.81 20.00
N SER A 331 5.91 -1.13 20.58
CA SER A 331 6.92 -1.96 19.91
C SER A 331 6.49 -3.42 19.76
N LYS A 332 5.52 -3.87 20.56
CA LYS A 332 5.11 -5.27 20.62
C LYS A 332 3.92 -5.57 19.70
N PRO A 333 3.91 -6.73 19.03
CA PRO A 333 2.76 -7.16 18.25
C PRO A 333 1.55 -7.43 19.15
N LEU A 334 0.37 -7.19 18.58
CA LEU A 334 -0.88 -7.65 19.19
C LEU A 334 -0.91 -9.18 19.20
N PRO A 335 -1.53 -9.79 20.23
CA PRO A 335 -1.80 -11.23 20.22
C PRO A 335 -2.56 -11.66 18.95
N ASP A 336 -2.10 -12.74 18.32
CA ASP A 336 -2.65 -13.25 17.05
C ASP A 336 -4.14 -13.61 17.09
N TRP A 337 -4.69 -13.85 18.27
CA TRP A 337 -6.12 -14.13 18.44
C TRP A 337 -6.97 -12.85 18.32
N ILE A 338 -6.44 -11.68 18.71
CA ILE A 338 -7.14 -10.39 18.57
C ILE A 338 -7.25 -10.04 17.08
N LEU A 339 -6.12 -9.99 16.38
CA LEU A 339 -6.09 -9.71 14.95
C LEU A 339 -6.77 -10.83 14.14
N GLY A 340 -6.65 -12.07 14.59
CA GLY A 340 -7.36 -13.22 14.02
C GLY A 340 -8.89 -13.11 14.13
N GLY A 341 -9.40 -12.37 15.12
CA GLY A 341 -10.82 -12.10 15.32
C GLY A 341 -11.44 -11.27 14.19
N MET A 342 -10.65 -10.48 13.45
CA MET A 342 -11.15 -9.70 12.30
C MET A 342 -11.82 -10.57 11.23
N ARG A 343 -11.49 -11.86 11.16
CA ARG A 343 -12.16 -12.83 10.26
C ARG A 343 -13.68 -12.91 10.46
N PHE A 344 -14.21 -12.54 11.61
CA PHE A 344 -15.65 -12.54 11.88
C PHE A 344 -16.39 -11.39 11.18
N GLN A 345 -15.66 -10.41 10.64
CA GLN A 345 -16.21 -9.33 9.81
C GLN A 345 -16.21 -9.70 8.31
N ARG A 346 -15.75 -10.90 7.94
CA ARG A 346 -15.64 -11.33 6.55
C ARG A 346 -16.98 -11.22 5.81
N GLU A 347 -16.95 -10.53 4.68
CA GLU A 347 -18.03 -10.53 3.70
C GLU A 347 -17.92 -11.75 2.78
N LYS A 348 -19.07 -12.34 2.44
CA LYS A 348 -19.15 -13.47 1.51
C LYS A 348 -19.57 -12.95 0.13
N ASP A 349 -19.10 -13.64 -0.90
CA ASP A 349 -19.54 -13.41 -2.29
C ASP A 349 -20.85 -14.14 -2.60
#